data_AF-A0A831TQT4-F1
#
_entry.id   AF-A0A831TQT4-F1
#
_cell.length_a   1.000
_cell.length_b   1.000
_cell.length_c   1.000
_cell.angle_alpha   90.00
_cell.angle_beta   90.00
_cell.angle_gamma   90.00
#
_symmetry.space_group_name_H-M   'P 1'
#
loop_
_entity.id
_entity.type
_entity.pdbx_description
1 polymer ?
#
loop_
_entity_poly.entity_id
_entity_poly.type
_entity_poly.pdbx_seq_one_letter_code
_entity_poly.pdbx_strand_id
1 'polypeptide(L)' 'MNMEETVARINQLYRIQKTTGLSEEQRIEQKELRQIYLAAIKSSLRGQLDNIEIVDDESKS' A
#
# COMPACT_ATOMS: atom_id res chain seq x y z
N MET A 1 14.55 3.05 -1.45
CA MET A 1 13.24 3.70 -1.57
C MET A 1 12.45 3.45 -0.30
N ASN A 2 12.00 4.50 0.36
CA ASN A 2 11.05 4.40 1.47
C ASN A 2 9.61 4.34 0.93
N MET A 3 8.63 4.14 1.83
CA MET A 3 7.23 4.03 1.44
C MET A 3 6.68 5.31 0.81
N GLU A 4 7.09 6.48 1.30
CA GLU A 4 6.66 7.79 0.80
C GLU A 4 7.13 8.01 -0.65
N GLU A 5 8.39 7.69 -0.94
CA GLU A 5 8.97 7.74 -2.28
C GLU A 5 8.25 6.79 -3.24
N THR A 6 7.89 5.59 -2.76
CA THR A 6 7.11 4.60 -3.54
C THR A 6 5.75 5.15 -3.93
N VAL A 7 5.03 5.73 -2.97
CA VAL A 7 3.69 6.33 -3.21
C VAL A 7 3.80 7.56 -4.13
N ALA A 8 4.80 8.42 -3.90
CA ALA A 8 5.05 9.60 -4.74
C ALA A 8 5.31 9.19 -6.19
N ARG A 9 6.10 8.13 -6.40
CA ARG A 9 6.40 7.61 -7.74
C ARG A 9 5.18 6.98 -8.41
N ILE A 10 4.38 6.20 -7.68
CA ILE A 10 3.10 5.66 -8.18
C ILE A 10 2.16 6.80 -8.63
N ASN A 11 2.10 7.89 -7.87
CA ASN A 11 1.28 9.05 -8.20
C ASN A 11 1.81 9.81 -9.43
N GLN A 12 3.13 9.95 -9.59
CA GLN A 12 3.72 10.49 -10.81
C GLN A 12 3.35 9.64 -12.04
N LEU A 13 3.54 8.32 -11.97
CA LEU A 13 3.21 7.40 -13.05
C LEU A 13 1.70 7.46 -13.38
N TYR A 14 0.85 7.59 -12.38
CA TYR A 14 -0.59 7.79 -12.60
C TYR A 14 -0.91 9.08 -13.38
N ARG A 15 -0.23 10.19 -13.08
CA ARG A 15 -0.41 11.44 -13.82
C ARG A 15 0.04 11.29 -15.28
N ILE A 16 1.19 10.67 -15.51
CA ILE A 16 1.71 10.38 -16.85
C ILE A 16 0.72 9.49 -17.64
N GLN A 17 0.19 8.45 -16.99
CA GLN A 17 -0.82 7.55 -17.57
C GLN A 17 -2.05 8.32 -18.05
N LYS A 18 -2.52 9.31 -17.27
CA LYS A 18 -3.69 10.12 -17.61
C LYS A 18 -3.43 11.17 -18.70
N THR A 19 -2.20 11.66 -18.84
CA THR A 19 -1.88 12.73 -19.80
C THR A 19 -1.43 12.17 -21.14
N THR A 20 -0.38 11.36 -21.13
CA THR A 20 0.34 10.92 -22.33
C THR A 20 0.28 9.40 -22.51
N GLY A 21 -0.16 8.66 -21.49
CA GLY A 21 -0.01 7.22 -21.43
C GLY A 21 1.37 6.81 -20.91
N LEU A 22 1.46 5.59 -20.37
CA LEU A 22 2.72 5.02 -19.89
C LEU A 22 3.44 4.28 -21.01
N SER A 23 4.77 4.39 -21.03
CA SER A 23 5.62 3.44 -21.75
C SER A 23 5.53 2.05 -21.11
N GLU A 24 6.02 1.03 -21.81
CA GLU A 24 6.01 -0.33 -21.27
C GLU A 24 6.87 -0.46 -20.01
N GLU A 25 8.05 0.15 -20.00
CA GLU A 25 8.94 0.23 -18.83
C GLU A 25 8.24 0.88 -17.64
N GLN A 26 7.50 1.97 -17.88
CA GLN A 26 6.75 2.67 -16.84
C GLN A 26 5.57 1.84 -16.32
N ARG A 27 4.94 1.02 -17.16
CA ARG A 27 3.90 0.08 -16.70
C ARG A 27 4.48 -1.01 -15.80
N ILE A 28 5.64 -1.55 -16.18
CA ILE A 28 6.35 -2.55 -15.38
C ILE A 28 6.73 -1.93 -14.04
N GLU A 29 7.35 -0.75 -14.05
CA GLU A 29 7.71 0.00 -12.84
C GLU A 29 6.47 0.25 -11.96
N GLN A 30 5.36 0.74 -12.54
CA GLN A 30 4.13 0.99 -11.80
C GLN A 30 3.58 -0.29 -11.16
N LYS A 31 3.66 -1.43 -11.85
CA LYS A 31 3.19 -2.73 -11.35
C LYS A 31 4.04 -3.21 -10.18
N GLU A 32 5.36 -3.11 -10.29
CA GLU A 32 6.31 -3.49 -9.24
C GLU A 32 6.10 -2.64 -7.98
N LEU A 33 6.03 -1.32 -8.13
CA LEU A 33 5.82 -0.41 -7.00
C LEU A 33 4.48 -0.68 -6.29
N ARG A 34 3.41 -0.99 -7.05
CA ARG A 34 2.12 -1.37 -6.46
C ARG A 34 2.19 -2.69 -5.69
N GLN A 35 2.96 -3.67 -6.16
CA GLN A 35 3.17 -4.94 -5.43
C GLN A 35 3.88 -4.69 -4.09
N ILE A 36 4.93 -3.88 -4.09
CA ILE A 36 5.68 -3.51 -2.88
C ILE A 36 4.77 -2.79 -1.88
N TYR A 37 4.00 -1.80 -2.35
CA TYR A 37 3.04 -1.07 -1.51
C TYR A 37 2.01 -2.01 -0.87
N LEU A 38 1.39 -2.89 -1.67
CA LEU A 38 0.38 -3.83 -1.18
C LEU A 38 0.96 -4.83 -0.17
N ALA A 39 2.18 -5.31 -0.39
CA ALA A 39 2.84 -6.22 0.55
C ALA A 39 3.07 -5.54 1.91
N ALA A 40 3.55 -4.29 1.90
CA ALA A 40 3.76 -3.51 3.12
C ALA A 40 2.44 -3.22 3.85
N ILE A 41 1.40 -2.80 3.11
CA ILE A 41 0.06 -2.56 3.68
C ILE A 41 -0.51 -3.84 4.31
N LYS A 42 -0.42 -4.99 3.62
CA LYS A 42 -0.90 -6.29 4.13
C LYS A 42 -0.16 -6.69 5.40
N SER A 43 1.16 -6.51 5.44
CA SER A 43 1.97 -6.79 6.63
C SER A 43 1.59 -5.89 7.80
N SER A 44 1.42 -4.59 7.56
CA SER A 44 0.99 -3.63 8.58
C SER A 44 -0.41 -3.94 9.11
N LEU A 45 -1.35 -4.30 8.22
CA LEU A 45 -2.71 -4.65 8.62
C LEU A 45 -2.74 -5.92 9.46
N ARG A 46 -1.98 -6.96 9.08
CA ARG A 46 -1.87 -8.18 9.90
C ARG A 46 -1.33 -7.85 11.29
N GLY A 47 -0.26 -7.06 11.38
CA GLY A 47 0.28 -6.63 12.66
C GLY A 47 -0.73 -5.84 13.49
N GLN A 48 -1.57 -5.00 12.87
CA GLN A 48 -2.66 -4.32 13.59
C GLN A 48 -3.71 -5.30 14.10
N LEU A 49 -4.13 -6.28 13.29
CA LEU A 49 -5.10 -7.31 13.68
C LEU A 49 -4.59 -8.20 14.81
N ASP A 50 -3.32 -8.59 14.79
CA ASP A 50 -2.70 -9.40 15.85
C ASP A 50 -2.65 -8.66 17.21
N ASN A 51 -2.70 -7.32 17.18
CA ASN A 51 -2.77 -6.47 18.37
C ASN A 51 -4.21 -6.12 18.78
N ILE A 52 -5.24 -6.62 18.09
CA ILE A 52 -6.63 -6.45 18.53
C ILE A 52 -6.89 -7.45 19.66
N GLU A 53 -6.95 -6.94 20.88
CA GLU A 53 -7.46 -7.69 22.02
C GLU A 53 -8.99 -7.67 22.00
N ILE A 54 -9.62 -8.85 22.02
CA ILE A 54 -11.06 -8.97 22.24
C ILE A 54 -11.29 -8.71 23.72
N VAL A 55 -11.68 -7.48 24.06
CA VAL A 55 -12.21 -7.16 25.39
C VAL A 55 -13.65 -7.68 25.45
N ASP A 56 -13.81 -8.90 25.95
CA ASP A 56 -15.11 -9.34 26.47
C ASP A 56 -15.39 -8.54 27.75
N ASP A 57 -16.48 -7.78 27.71
CA ASP A 57 -16.95 -6.95 28.81
C ASP A 57 -17.61 -7.85 29.87
N GLU A 58 -16.85 -8.72 30.55
CA GLU A 58 -17.31 -9.49 31.72
C GLU A 58 -17.41 -8.62 32.98
N SER A 59 -17.87 -7.37 32.83
CA SER A 59 -18.02 -6.44 33.96
C SER A 59 -19.48 -6.12 34.25
N LYS A 60 -20.32 -7.15 34.44
CA LYS A 60 -21.56 -7.05 35.25
C LYS A 60 -21.90 -8.36 35.96
N SER A 61 -21.41 -8.52 37.19
CA SER A 61 -22.08 -9.27 38.28
C SER A 61 -21.58 -8.78 39.63
#